data_AF-A0A3B4WUM2-F1
#
_entry.id   AF-A0A3B4WUM2-F1
#
_cell.length_a   1.000
_cell.length_b   1.000
_cell.length_c   1.000
_cell.angle_alpha   90.00
_cell.angle_beta   90.00
_cell.angle_gamma   90.00
#
_symmetry.space_group_name_H-M   'P 1'
#
loop_
_entity.id
_entity.type
_entity.pdbx_description
1 polymer ?
#
loop_
_entity_poly.entity_id
_entity_poly.type
_entity_poly.pdbx_seq_one_letter_code
_entity_poly.pdbx_strand_id
1 'polypeptide(L)'
;MHGCEGDLQEDGKLKFIRGMDMYSYDGDNFLAFDDTHSVWVAPTPEAVLTKRKWDGVDVLKEYTKGYLENECMDWLTKFMTYGQKHSLCGNIFPSTHVHLFAKNSKVKTNIILTCLATGFYPKDIDVWIKRNGRVLYGDDGLTTSGVRPNQDNTYQRRDSVEILKTDKSTYTCEVIHKASEPGVDGATIGVAVALPVIILLLVVAAVLAVLYKKGKFGRSNIHSAVNILGTPNQ
;
A
#
# COMPACT_ATOMS: atom_id res chain seq x y z
N MET A 1 10.97 27.00 -2.73
CA MET A 1 9.64 26.50 -2.30
C MET A 1 8.93 27.65 -1.61
N HIS A 2 7.68 27.94 -1.99
CA HIS A 2 6.91 29.04 -1.45
C HIS A 2 5.48 28.56 -1.20
N GLY A 3 4.95 28.70 0.01
CA GLY A 3 3.60 28.25 0.36
C GLY A 3 3.34 28.17 1.86
N CYS A 4 2.15 27.69 2.23
CA CYS A 4 1.66 27.62 3.61
C CYS A 4 1.05 26.24 3.88
N GLU A 5 1.04 25.87 5.15
CA GLU A 5 0.40 24.67 5.66
C GLU A 5 -0.67 25.07 6.67
N GLY A 6 -1.85 24.44 6.56
CA GLY A 6 -2.98 24.70 7.43
C GLY A 6 -3.71 23.42 7.82
N ASP A 7 -4.24 23.40 9.03
CA ASP A 7 -4.98 22.27 9.59
C ASP A 7 -6.48 22.54 9.55
N LEU A 8 -7.27 21.57 9.08
CA LEU A 8 -8.71 21.70 8.99
C LEU A 8 -9.32 21.43 10.36
N GLN A 9 -9.92 22.46 10.97
CA GLN A 9 -10.55 22.36 12.27
C GLN A 9 -11.97 21.78 12.16
N GLU A 10 -12.57 21.42 13.30
CA GLU A 10 -13.94 20.87 13.37
C GLU A 10 -15.01 21.82 12.81
N ASP A 11 -14.77 23.13 12.87
CA ASP A 11 -15.65 24.16 12.31
C ASP A 11 -15.53 24.32 10.78
N GLY A 12 -14.67 23.51 10.14
CA GLY A 12 -14.43 23.52 8.70
C GLY A 12 -13.49 24.64 8.23
N LYS A 13 -12.89 25.41 9.13
CA LYS A 13 -11.91 26.45 8.77
C LYS A 13 -10.49 25.90 8.85
N LEU A 14 -9.63 26.41 7.96
CA LEU A 14 -8.20 26.13 8.02
C LEU A 14 -7.53 27.05 9.04
N LYS A 15 -6.81 26.45 9.99
CA LYS A 15 -5.94 27.15 10.92
C LYS A 15 -4.51 27.08 10.39
N PHE A 16 -3.85 28.23 10.27
CA PHE A 16 -2.45 28.29 9.86
C PHE A 16 -1.55 27.49 10.82
N ILE A 17 -0.65 26.68 10.26
CA ILE A 17 0.38 25.93 11.00
C ILE A 17 1.75 26.56 10.78
N ARG A 18 2.14 26.76 9.51
CA ARG A 18 3.45 27.34 9.16
C ARG A 18 3.50 27.86 7.72
N GLY A 19 4.33 28.88 7.52
CA GLY A 19 4.75 29.38 6.22
C GLY A 19 6.08 28.77 5.79
N MET A 20 6.28 28.66 4.49
CA MET A 20 7.53 28.21 3.88
C MET A 20 7.91 29.17 2.76
N ASP A 21 9.02 29.87 2.90
CA ASP A 21 9.65 30.63 1.82
C ASP A 21 11.13 30.29 1.76
N MET A 22 11.53 29.53 0.75
CA MET A 22 12.83 28.90 0.66
C MET A 22 13.40 29.03 -0.74
N TYR A 23 14.70 29.29 -0.80
CA TYR A 23 15.51 29.38 -1.99
C TYR A 23 16.59 28.31 -1.95
N SER A 24 16.81 27.68 -3.10
CA SER A 24 17.86 26.69 -3.31
C SER A 24 18.81 27.17 -4.40
N TYR A 25 20.09 26.83 -4.28
CA TYR A 25 21.13 27.11 -5.26
C TYR A 25 21.86 25.80 -5.57
N ASP A 26 22.01 25.45 -6.85
CA ASP A 26 22.56 24.18 -7.32
C ASP A 26 21.89 22.91 -6.73
N GLY A 27 20.62 23.04 -6.34
CA GLY A 27 19.85 21.96 -5.71
C GLY A 27 19.99 21.89 -4.19
N ASP A 28 20.90 22.66 -3.60
CA ASP A 28 21.13 22.71 -2.15
C ASP A 28 20.38 23.87 -1.50
N ASN A 29 20.05 23.71 -0.21
CA ASN A 29 19.39 24.75 0.58
C ASN A 29 20.29 25.99 0.68
N PHE A 30 19.75 27.15 0.31
CA PHE A 30 20.53 28.39 0.24
C PHE A 30 20.00 29.47 1.19
N LEU A 31 18.70 29.73 1.21
CA LEU A 31 18.10 30.74 2.07
C LEU A 31 16.67 30.33 2.45
N ALA A 32 16.23 30.59 3.68
CA ALA A 32 14.86 30.30 4.11
C ALA A 32 14.32 31.40 5.01
N PHE A 33 13.03 31.69 4.96
CA PHE A 33 12.38 32.61 5.90
C PHE A 33 11.93 31.85 7.15
N ASP A 34 12.43 32.27 8.31
CA ASP A 34 11.88 31.88 9.61
C ASP A 34 10.66 32.76 9.88
N ASP A 35 9.49 32.21 9.60
CA ASP A 35 8.20 32.87 9.73
C ASP A 35 7.90 33.32 11.18
N THR A 36 8.28 32.48 12.16
CA THR A 36 8.05 32.72 13.59
C THR A 36 8.80 33.95 14.08
N HIS A 37 10.09 34.03 13.75
CA HIS A 37 10.94 35.15 14.16
C HIS A 37 10.99 36.28 13.13
N SER A 38 10.39 36.07 11.97
CA SER A 38 10.35 37.01 10.84
C SER A 38 11.75 37.46 10.42
N VAL A 39 12.64 36.49 10.20
CA VAL A 39 14.02 36.71 9.77
C VAL A 39 14.43 35.69 8.72
N TRP A 40 15.38 36.03 7.86
CA TRP A 40 15.96 35.09 6.92
C TRP A 40 16.99 34.20 7.62
N VAL A 41 17.14 32.95 7.19
CA VAL A 41 18.10 31.97 7.70
C VAL A 41 18.99 31.58 6.52
N ALA A 42 20.29 31.66 6.73
CA ALA A 42 21.32 31.30 5.75
C ALA A 42 22.01 30.00 6.22
N PRO A 43 21.65 28.84 5.65
CA PRO A 43 22.30 27.57 6.00
C PRO A 43 23.76 27.49 5.54
N THR A 44 24.15 28.31 4.56
CA THR A 44 25.51 28.34 4.00
C THR A 44 26.17 29.72 4.15
N PRO A 45 27.51 29.80 4.23
CA PRO A 45 28.24 31.07 4.29
C PRO A 45 27.96 32.00 3.11
N GLU A 46 27.78 31.44 1.91
CA GLU A 46 27.55 32.17 0.67
C GLU A 46 26.22 32.96 0.71
N ALA A 47 25.24 32.48 1.46
CA ALA A 47 23.94 33.11 1.61
C ALA A 47 23.90 34.24 2.66
N VAL A 48 24.94 34.38 3.50
CA VAL A 48 24.95 35.33 4.62
C VAL A 48 24.81 36.79 4.15
N LEU A 49 25.43 37.14 3.03
CA LEU A 49 25.32 38.49 2.47
C LEU A 49 23.88 38.81 2.04
N THR A 50 23.21 37.85 1.40
CA THR A 50 21.80 37.97 1.00
C THR A 50 20.90 38.06 2.23
N LYS A 51 21.08 37.19 3.23
CA LYS A 51 20.37 37.27 4.52
C LYS A 51 20.48 38.66 5.13
N ARG A 52 21.69 39.20 5.31
CA ARG A 52 21.90 40.52 5.90
C ARG A 52 21.19 41.63 5.13
N LYS A 53 21.25 41.57 3.79
CA LYS A 53 20.58 42.54 2.93
C LYS A 53 19.06 42.47 3.11
N TRP A 54 18.48 41.27 3.10
CA TRP A 54 17.03 41.08 3.15
C TRP A 54 16.46 41.29 4.55
N ASP A 55 17.20 40.94 5.60
CA ASP A 55 16.83 41.24 7.00
C ASP A 55 16.79 42.74 7.29
N GLY A 56 17.61 43.51 6.58
CA GLY A 56 17.64 44.97 6.66
C GLY A 56 16.51 45.67 5.91
N VAL A 57 15.60 44.93 5.27
CA VAL A 57 14.43 45.49 4.56
C VAL A 57 13.16 45.03 5.27
N ASP A 58 12.63 45.86 6.16
CA ASP A 58 11.45 45.50 6.98
C ASP A 58 10.22 45.19 6.13
N VAL A 59 9.95 46.01 5.11
CA VAL A 59 8.82 45.82 4.17
C VAL A 59 8.86 44.45 3.50
N LEU A 60 10.06 43.93 3.20
CA LEU A 60 10.20 42.60 2.58
C LEU A 60 9.76 41.50 3.55
N LYS A 61 10.21 41.56 4.81
CA LYS A 61 9.85 40.57 5.83
C LYS A 61 8.36 40.62 6.15
N GLU A 62 7.80 41.82 6.30
CA GLU A 62 6.37 42.03 6.54
C GLU A 62 5.52 41.51 5.39
N TYR A 63 5.91 41.80 4.15
CA TYR A 63 5.23 41.30 2.95
C TYR A 63 5.30 39.77 2.86
N THR A 64 6.49 39.18 3.02
CA THR A 64 6.67 37.72 3.00
C THR A 64 5.78 37.06 4.05
N LYS A 65 5.82 37.53 5.30
CA LYS A 65 4.97 36.99 6.37
C LYS A 65 3.48 37.16 6.07
N GLY A 66 3.09 38.36 5.64
CA GLY A 66 1.71 38.68 5.30
C GLY A 66 1.14 37.77 4.22
N TYR A 67 1.92 37.48 3.18
CA TYR A 67 1.54 36.53 2.14
C TYR A 67 1.40 35.11 2.69
N LEU A 68 2.38 34.61 3.46
CA LEU A 68 2.39 33.24 3.96
C LEU A 68 1.24 32.96 4.94
N GLU A 69 1.00 33.87 5.88
CA GLU A 69 -0.02 33.69 6.92
C GLU A 69 -1.45 33.98 6.42
N ASN A 70 -1.61 34.87 5.43
CA ASN A 70 -2.94 35.34 4.99
C ASN A 70 -3.25 34.94 3.55
N GLU A 71 -2.58 35.56 2.56
CA GLU A 71 -2.95 35.39 1.15
C GLU A 71 -2.88 33.93 0.72
N CYS A 72 -1.82 33.22 1.13
CA CYS A 72 -1.67 31.80 0.85
C CYS A 72 -2.80 30.97 1.49
N MET A 73 -3.18 31.27 2.74
CA MET A 73 -4.25 30.57 3.44
C MET A 73 -5.63 30.84 2.82
N ASP A 74 -5.87 32.06 2.32
CA ASP A 74 -7.09 32.40 1.58
C ASP A 74 -7.18 31.59 0.28
N TRP A 75 -6.08 31.51 -0.47
CA TRP A 75 -6.00 30.68 -1.67
C TRP A 75 -6.18 29.19 -1.35
N LEU A 76 -5.53 28.69 -0.30
CA LEU A 76 -5.66 27.29 0.13
C LEU A 76 -7.11 26.96 0.50
N THR A 77 -7.78 27.83 1.27
CA THR A 77 -9.20 27.68 1.64
C THR A 77 -10.10 27.62 0.40
N LYS A 78 -9.85 28.49 -0.57
CA LYS A 78 -10.59 28.54 -1.84
C LYS A 78 -10.38 27.28 -2.67
N PHE A 79 -9.15 26.80 -2.81
CA PHE A 79 -8.85 25.56 -3.55
C PHE A 79 -9.42 24.33 -2.87
N MET A 80 -9.38 24.24 -1.54
CA MET A 80 -10.02 23.17 -0.78
C MET A 80 -11.54 23.14 -1.01
N THR A 81 -12.18 24.32 -1.03
CA THR A 81 -13.61 24.44 -1.34
C THR A 81 -13.93 23.96 -2.76
N TYR A 82 -13.09 24.31 -3.74
CA TYR A 82 -13.25 23.84 -5.13
C TYR A 82 -13.03 22.33 -5.25
N GLY A 83 -12.00 21.80 -4.60
CA GLY A 83 -11.69 20.37 -4.58
C GLY A 83 -12.81 19.55 -3.93
N GLN A 84 -13.39 20.02 -2.82
CA GLN A 84 -14.54 19.37 -2.18
C GLN A 84 -15.75 19.35 -3.10
N LYS A 85 -16.10 20.48 -3.73
CA LYS A 85 -17.22 20.53 -4.70
C LYS A 85 -17.00 19.56 -5.86
N HIS A 86 -15.77 19.49 -6.38
CA HIS A 86 -15.42 18.56 -7.46
C HIS A 86 -15.47 17.09 -7.01
N SER A 87 -15.01 16.79 -5.78
CA SER A 87 -15.02 15.44 -5.21
C SER A 87 -16.45 14.97 -4.86
N LEU A 88 -17.32 15.89 -4.41
CA LEU A 88 -18.75 15.62 -4.19
C LEU A 88 -19.50 15.34 -5.50
N CYS A 89 -19.00 15.85 -6.63
CA CYS A 89 -19.53 15.55 -7.96
C CYS A 89 -19.04 14.21 -8.55
N GLY A 90 -18.21 13.45 -7.83
CA GLY A 90 -17.82 12.12 -8.26
C GLY A 90 -16.91 11.42 -7.25
N ASN A 91 -17.38 10.31 -6.70
CA ASN A 91 -16.57 9.28 -6.05
C ASN A 91 -15.61 8.66 -7.09
N ILE A 92 -14.56 9.38 -7.46
CA ILE A 92 -13.56 8.97 -8.46
C ILE A 92 -12.23 8.81 -7.75
N PHE A 93 -12.21 8.14 -6.60
CA PHE A 93 -10.96 7.50 -6.20
C PHE A 93 -10.86 6.23 -7.05
N PRO A 94 -9.87 6.12 -7.96
CA PRO A 94 -9.66 4.86 -8.66
C PRO A 94 -9.47 3.75 -7.63
N SER A 95 -10.17 2.64 -7.84
CA SER A 95 -10.07 1.50 -6.92
C SER A 95 -8.61 1.07 -6.83
N THR A 96 -8.13 0.90 -5.60
CA THR A 96 -6.79 0.37 -5.37
C THR A 96 -6.76 -1.09 -5.80
N HIS A 97 -5.90 -1.42 -6.77
CA HIS A 97 -5.72 -2.79 -7.22
C HIS A 97 -4.53 -3.41 -6.51
N VAL A 98 -4.77 -4.56 -5.86
CA VAL A 98 -3.75 -5.30 -5.11
C VAL A 98 -3.50 -6.63 -5.78
N HIS A 99 -2.25 -6.88 -6.13
CA HIS A 99 -1.81 -8.13 -6.76
C HIS A 99 -0.70 -8.77 -5.93
N LEU A 100 -0.89 -10.04 -5.58
CA LEU A 100 0.15 -10.88 -4.98
C LEU A 100 0.58 -11.94 -6.00
N PHE A 101 1.85 -11.95 -6.37
CA PHE A 101 2.37 -12.89 -7.36
C PHE A 101 3.81 -13.32 -7.03
N ALA A 102 4.22 -14.48 -7.55
CA ALA A 102 5.55 -15.02 -7.39
C ALA A 102 6.29 -15.12 -8.73
N LYS A 103 7.59 -14.81 -8.73
CA LYS A 103 8.49 -14.98 -9.88
C LYS A 103 9.70 -15.82 -9.48
N ASN A 104 10.36 -16.47 -10.44
CA ASN A 104 11.61 -17.17 -10.16
C ASN A 104 12.69 -16.17 -9.72
N SER A 105 13.43 -16.53 -8.68
CA SER A 105 14.65 -15.81 -8.30
C SER A 105 15.82 -16.20 -9.21
N LYS A 106 16.92 -15.44 -9.14
CA LYS A 106 18.24 -15.84 -9.64
C LYS A 106 18.72 -17.14 -8.97
N VAL A 107 18.33 -17.37 -7.72
CA VAL A 107 18.63 -18.61 -6.99
C VAL A 107 17.56 -19.65 -7.32
N LYS A 108 17.96 -20.80 -7.89
CA LYS A 108 17.04 -21.82 -8.42
C LYS A 108 16.05 -22.38 -7.39
N THR A 109 16.48 -22.48 -6.13
CA THR A 109 15.67 -22.98 -5.01
C THR A 109 14.66 -21.97 -4.48
N ASN A 110 14.73 -20.72 -4.96
CA ASN A 110 13.98 -19.60 -4.40
C ASN A 110 12.98 -19.02 -5.40
N ILE A 111 12.01 -18.30 -4.86
CA ILE A 111 11.07 -17.45 -5.59
C ILE A 111 11.05 -16.08 -4.94
N ILE A 112 10.73 -15.06 -5.72
CA ILE A 112 10.47 -13.71 -5.22
C ILE A 112 8.95 -13.55 -5.16
N LEU A 113 8.42 -13.46 -3.95
CA LEU A 113 7.04 -13.08 -3.71
C LEU A 113 6.93 -11.56 -3.76
N THR A 114 5.96 -11.05 -4.48
CA THR A 114 5.78 -9.62 -4.71
C THR A 114 4.33 -9.23 -4.47
N CYS A 115 4.11 -8.25 -3.60
CA CYS A 115 2.86 -7.51 -3.53
C CYS A 115 2.97 -6.19 -4.31
N LEU A 116 2.01 -5.94 -5.19
CA LEU A 116 1.86 -4.71 -5.94
C LEU A 116 0.52 -4.06 -5.58
N ALA A 117 0.57 -2.87 -5.02
CA ALA A 117 -0.57 -1.96 -4.95
C ALA A 117 -0.44 -0.92 -6.07
N THR A 118 -1.49 -0.67 -6.85
CA THR A 118 -1.48 0.31 -7.94
C THR A 118 -2.84 0.96 -8.15
N GLY A 119 -2.86 2.14 -8.78
CA GLY A 119 -4.08 2.88 -9.06
C GLY A 119 -4.61 3.65 -7.85
N PHE A 120 -3.83 3.76 -6.78
CA PHE A 120 -4.28 4.42 -5.55
C PHE A 120 -3.95 5.91 -5.54
N TYR A 121 -4.83 6.71 -4.94
CA TYR A 121 -4.66 8.13 -4.65
C TYR A 121 -5.50 8.51 -3.42
N PRO A 122 -4.99 9.22 -2.41
CA PRO A 122 -3.72 9.96 -2.33
C PRO A 122 -2.48 9.07 -2.18
N LYS A 123 -1.28 9.67 -2.13
CA LYS A 123 0.03 8.98 -2.12
C LYS A 123 0.25 8.09 -0.89
N ASP A 124 -0.30 8.47 0.25
CA ASP A 124 -0.06 7.79 1.53
C ASP A 124 -0.76 6.43 1.55
N ILE A 125 0.03 5.38 1.77
CA ILE A 125 -0.41 3.99 1.72
C ILE A 125 0.45 3.12 2.64
N ASP A 126 -0.20 2.17 3.26
CA ASP A 126 0.41 1.14 4.07
C ASP A 126 0.29 -0.21 3.35
N VAL A 127 1.44 -0.87 3.11
CA VAL A 127 1.52 -2.16 2.41
C VAL A 127 2.33 -3.14 3.25
N TRP A 128 1.75 -4.31 3.51
CA TRP A 128 2.28 -5.28 4.45
C TRP A 128 2.26 -6.66 3.82
N ILE A 129 3.42 -7.33 3.75
CA ILE A 129 3.47 -8.77 3.46
C ILE A 129 3.51 -9.51 4.80
N LYS A 130 2.56 -10.43 5.01
CA LYS A 130 2.49 -11.24 6.22
C LYS A 130 2.83 -12.70 5.90
N ARG A 131 3.61 -13.35 6.77
CA ARG A 131 3.93 -14.78 6.76
C ARG A 131 3.29 -15.43 8.00
N ASN A 132 2.34 -16.34 7.79
CA ASN A 132 1.52 -16.93 8.85
C ASN A 132 0.91 -15.87 9.79
N GLY A 133 0.47 -14.74 9.22
CA GLY A 133 -0.08 -13.61 9.97
C GLY A 133 0.95 -12.64 10.57
N ARG A 134 2.24 -12.99 10.66
CA ARG A 134 3.30 -12.08 11.12
C ARG A 134 3.76 -11.18 9.99
N VAL A 135 3.82 -9.88 10.25
CA VAL A 135 4.36 -8.87 9.35
C VAL A 135 5.85 -9.08 9.12
N LEU A 136 6.26 -8.99 7.85
CA LEU A 136 7.66 -9.03 7.44
C LEU A 136 8.26 -7.62 7.38
N TYR A 137 9.54 -7.51 7.75
CA TYR A 137 10.32 -6.26 7.72
C TYR A 137 11.64 -6.45 6.96
N GLY A 138 12.49 -5.41 6.93
CA GLY A 138 13.79 -5.47 6.24
C GLY A 138 14.68 -6.63 6.69
N ASP A 139 14.66 -6.96 7.99
CA ASP A 139 15.42 -8.09 8.56
C ASP A 139 14.92 -9.46 8.07
N ASP A 140 13.68 -9.52 7.58
CA ASP A 140 13.11 -10.70 6.92
C ASP A 140 13.45 -10.78 5.42
N GLY A 141 14.28 -9.85 4.92
CA GLY A 141 14.62 -9.72 3.50
C GLY A 141 13.55 -8.98 2.69
N LEU A 142 12.67 -8.22 3.33
CA LEU A 142 11.69 -7.39 2.62
C LEU A 142 12.39 -6.23 1.90
N THR A 143 12.06 -6.06 0.63
CA THR A 143 12.50 -4.96 -0.22
C THR A 143 11.28 -4.17 -0.69
N THR A 144 11.38 -2.84 -0.69
CA THR A 144 10.30 -1.95 -1.16
C THR A 144 10.77 -1.06 -2.30
N SER A 145 9.89 -0.82 -3.27
CA SER A 145 10.13 0.15 -4.34
C SER A 145 9.95 1.60 -3.90
N GLY A 146 9.38 1.81 -2.70
CA GLY A 146 8.72 3.05 -2.33
C GLY A 146 7.47 3.32 -3.18
N VAL A 147 6.77 4.40 -2.87
CA VAL A 147 5.64 4.88 -3.68
C VAL A 147 6.17 5.56 -4.95
N ARG A 148 5.65 5.19 -6.11
CA ARG A 148 6.03 5.71 -7.43
C ARG A 148 4.79 6.25 -8.17
N PRO A 149 4.93 7.34 -8.93
CA PRO A 149 3.82 7.89 -9.71
C PRO A 149 3.52 7.06 -10.96
N ASN A 150 2.25 7.02 -11.35
CA ASN A 150 1.76 6.57 -12.65
C ASN A 150 1.51 7.78 -13.58
N GLN A 151 1.22 7.52 -14.86
CA GLN A 151 0.93 8.58 -15.85
C GLN A 151 -0.52 9.12 -15.76
N ASP A 152 -1.36 8.52 -14.94
CA ASP A 152 -2.80 8.80 -14.80
C ASP A 152 -3.14 9.52 -13.47
N ASN A 153 -2.15 10.20 -12.87
CA ASN A 153 -2.25 10.86 -11.56
C ASN A 153 -2.52 9.91 -10.37
N THR A 154 -2.35 8.60 -10.54
CA THR A 154 -2.35 7.63 -9.44
C THR A 154 -0.93 7.22 -9.05
N TYR A 155 -0.83 6.37 -8.04
CA TYR A 155 0.44 5.84 -7.55
C TYR A 155 0.47 4.31 -7.58
N GLN A 156 1.68 3.78 -7.49
CA GLN A 156 1.95 2.35 -7.31
C GLN A 156 3.07 2.12 -6.28
N ARG A 157 3.05 0.97 -5.60
CA ARG A 157 4.09 0.52 -4.68
C ARG A 157 4.24 -0.99 -4.78
N ARG A 158 5.49 -1.45 -4.79
CA ARG A 158 5.85 -2.86 -4.81
C ARG A 158 6.70 -3.21 -3.60
N ASP A 159 6.24 -4.17 -2.82
CA ASP A 159 7.00 -4.77 -1.74
C ASP A 159 7.28 -6.24 -2.09
N SER A 160 8.46 -6.76 -1.78
CA SER A 160 8.90 -8.09 -2.23
C SER A 160 9.84 -8.76 -1.25
N VAL A 161 9.71 -10.09 -1.13
CA VAL A 161 10.57 -10.93 -0.29
C VAL A 161 10.98 -12.17 -1.07
N GLU A 162 12.25 -12.56 -0.96
CA GLU A 162 12.75 -13.79 -1.55
C GLU A 162 12.61 -14.94 -0.55
N ILE A 163 11.93 -16.02 -0.96
CA ILE A 163 11.61 -17.16 -0.10
C ILE A 163 11.99 -18.48 -0.78
N LEU A 164 12.22 -19.52 0.03
CA LEU A 164 12.45 -20.87 -0.48
C LEU A 164 11.19 -21.42 -1.13
N LYS A 165 11.33 -22.12 -2.26
CA LYS A 165 10.22 -22.87 -2.90
C LYS A 165 9.62 -23.94 -1.99
N THR A 166 10.40 -24.43 -1.03
CA THR A 166 10.00 -25.44 -0.06
C THR A 166 9.28 -24.86 1.16
N ASP A 167 9.19 -23.54 1.28
CA ASP A 167 8.48 -22.89 2.36
C ASP A 167 6.97 -23.16 2.26
N LYS A 168 6.41 -23.72 3.33
CA LYS A 168 4.98 -24.07 3.42
C LYS A 168 4.17 -23.02 4.16
N SER A 169 4.76 -21.87 4.48
CA SER A 169 4.06 -20.79 5.17
C SER A 169 2.99 -20.16 4.27
N THR A 170 1.91 -19.67 4.87
CA THR A 170 0.90 -18.89 4.18
C THR A 170 1.36 -17.44 4.09
N TYR A 171 1.37 -16.89 2.88
CA TYR A 171 1.71 -15.49 2.65
C TYR A 171 0.48 -14.69 2.21
N THR A 172 0.27 -13.53 2.81
CA THR A 172 -0.79 -12.59 2.42
C THR A 172 -0.21 -11.20 2.21
N CYS A 173 -0.90 -10.39 1.40
CA CYS A 173 -0.63 -8.96 1.29
C CYS A 173 -1.83 -8.17 1.81
N GLU A 174 -1.56 -7.23 2.69
CA GLU A 174 -2.54 -6.33 3.27
C GLU A 174 -2.20 -4.90 2.89
N VAL A 175 -3.22 -4.15 2.48
CA VAL A 175 -3.09 -2.77 2.02
C VAL A 175 -4.12 -1.94 2.78
N ILE A 176 -3.65 -0.89 3.44
CA ILE A 176 -4.49 0.11 4.10
C ILE A 176 -4.30 1.42 3.34
N HIS A 177 -5.40 1.93 2.79
CA HIS A 177 -5.40 3.13 1.97
C HIS A 177 -6.70 3.90 2.12
N LYS A 178 -6.66 5.23 2.00
CA LYS A 178 -7.83 6.10 2.16
C LYS A 178 -8.94 5.82 1.12
N ALA A 179 -8.59 5.30 -0.05
CA ALA A 179 -9.52 4.92 -1.12
C ALA A 179 -9.99 3.45 -1.02
N SER A 180 -9.47 2.66 -0.08
CA SER A 180 -10.05 1.36 0.24
C SER A 180 -11.36 1.61 0.98
N GLU A 181 -12.50 1.14 0.44
CA GLU A 181 -13.80 1.32 1.08
C GLU A 181 -13.79 0.89 2.56
N PRO A 182 -14.51 1.59 3.46
CA PRO A 182 -14.67 1.15 4.84
C PRO A 182 -15.62 -0.05 4.85
N GLY A 183 -15.07 -1.26 4.78
CA GLY A 183 -15.83 -2.49 4.93
C GLY A 183 -15.59 -3.56 3.88
N VAL A 184 -14.33 -3.94 3.65
CA VAL A 184 -14.02 -5.33 3.31
C VAL A 184 -12.81 -5.70 4.15
N ASP A 185 -13.06 -6.38 5.27
CA ASP A 185 -12.02 -7.13 5.98
C ASP A 185 -11.15 -7.84 4.95
N GLY A 186 -9.84 -7.62 5.08
CA GLY A 186 -8.77 -7.98 4.14
C GLY A 186 -9.18 -8.90 3.00
N ALA A 187 -8.95 -8.45 1.77
CA ALA A 187 -9.00 -9.32 0.60
C ALA A 187 -7.99 -10.48 0.77
N THR A 188 -8.39 -11.54 1.46
CA THR A 188 -7.75 -12.86 1.44
C THR A 188 -8.05 -13.44 0.07
N ILE A 189 -7.26 -13.04 -0.93
CA ILE A 189 -7.14 -13.82 -2.17
C ILE A 189 -6.27 -15.04 -1.83
N GLY A 190 -6.88 -16.00 -1.13
CA GLY A 190 -6.33 -17.33 -1.00
C GLY A 190 -6.44 -18.02 -2.36
N VAL A 191 -5.38 -17.96 -3.17
CA VAL A 191 -5.28 -18.84 -4.34
C VAL A 191 -5.03 -20.25 -3.81
N ALA A 192 -6.10 -20.96 -3.50
CA ALA A 192 -6.05 -22.39 -3.29
C ALA A 192 -5.68 -23.04 -4.63
N VAL A 193 -4.43 -23.47 -4.76
CA VAL A 193 -4.00 -24.31 -5.88
C VAL A 193 -4.55 -25.73 -5.66
N ALA A 194 -5.87 -25.88 -5.72
CA ALA A 194 -6.58 -27.16 -5.58
C ALA A 194 -7.10 -27.71 -6.93
N LEU A 195 -6.61 -27.16 -8.05
CA LEU A 195 -6.93 -27.67 -9.38
C LEU A 195 -6.47 -29.11 -9.66
N PRO A 196 -5.38 -29.66 -9.09
CA PRO A 196 -5.02 -31.05 -9.40
C PRO A 196 -5.93 -32.09 -8.72
N VAL A 197 -6.55 -31.77 -7.58
CA VAL A 197 -7.36 -32.75 -6.82
C VAL A 197 -8.74 -32.96 -7.45
N ILE A 198 -9.39 -31.89 -7.91
CA ILE A 198 -10.72 -31.98 -8.55
C ILE A 198 -10.62 -32.72 -9.89
N ILE A 199 -9.57 -32.44 -10.69
CA ILE A 199 -9.34 -33.14 -11.96
C ILE A 199 -9.07 -34.63 -11.71
N LEU A 200 -8.27 -34.99 -10.70
CA LEU A 200 -8.00 -36.38 -10.35
C LEU A 200 -9.27 -37.13 -9.96
N LEU A 201 -10.15 -36.52 -9.15
CA LEU A 201 -11.43 -37.13 -8.74
C LEU A 201 -12.37 -37.36 -9.93
N LEU A 202 -12.45 -36.41 -10.87
CA LEU A 202 -13.27 -36.55 -12.08
C LEU A 202 -12.75 -37.69 -12.99
N VAL A 203 -11.44 -37.83 -13.13
CA VAL A 203 -10.82 -38.92 -13.89
C VAL A 203 -11.11 -40.28 -13.26
N VAL A 204 -10.98 -40.40 -11.93
CA VAL A 204 -11.28 -41.65 -11.20
C VAL A 204 -12.76 -42.03 -11.36
N ALA A 205 -13.68 -41.07 -11.21
CA ALA A 205 -15.11 -41.31 -11.38
C ALA A 205 -15.46 -41.76 -12.81
N ALA A 206 -14.85 -41.15 -13.83
CA ALA A 206 -15.04 -41.55 -15.23
C ALA A 206 -14.54 -42.97 -15.49
N VAL A 207 -13.38 -43.35 -14.95
CA VAL A 207 -12.84 -44.71 -15.08
C VAL A 207 -13.76 -45.73 -14.41
N LEU A 208 -14.26 -45.46 -13.20
CA LEU A 208 -15.20 -46.33 -12.50
C LEU A 208 -16.52 -46.50 -13.27
N ALA A 209 -17.05 -45.41 -13.84
CA ALA A 209 -18.27 -45.46 -14.65
C ALA A 209 -18.08 -46.27 -15.94
N VAL A 210 -16.92 -46.16 -16.59
CA VAL A 210 -16.58 -46.97 -17.77
C VAL A 210 -16.43 -48.44 -17.40
N LEU A 211 -15.80 -48.77 -16.27
CA LEU A 211 -15.67 -50.14 -15.77
C LEU A 211 -17.04 -50.76 -15.42
N TYR A 212 -17.96 -49.95 -14.87
CA TYR A 212 -19.32 -50.35 -14.57
C TYR A 212 -20.14 -50.60 -15.86
N LYS A 213 -20.07 -49.69 -16.84
CA LYS A 213 -20.72 -49.85 -18.15
C LYS A 213 -20.15 -51.01 -18.97
N LYS A 214 -18.86 -51.32 -18.83
CA LYS A 214 -18.22 -52.47 -19.49
C LYS A 214 -18.45 -53.81 -18.77
N GLY A 215 -19.28 -53.83 -17.71
CA GLY A 215 -19.71 -55.07 -17.06
C GLY A 215 -18.61 -55.83 -16.32
N LYS A 216 -17.53 -55.17 -15.89
CA LYS A 216 -16.42 -55.83 -15.17
C LYS A 216 -16.64 -56.03 -13.68
N PHE A 217 -17.67 -55.43 -13.09
CA PHE A 217 -18.12 -55.75 -11.73
C PHE A 217 -19.39 -56.58 -11.80
N GLY A 218 -19.18 -57.89 -11.98
CA GLY A 218 -20.20 -58.90 -11.86
C GLY A 218 -20.78 -58.92 -10.45
N ARG A 219 -22.10 -59.01 -10.41
CA ARG A 219 -22.96 -59.20 -9.24
C ARG A 219 -22.43 -60.32 -8.33
N SER A 220 -22.21 -60.03 -7.06
CA SER A 220 -22.15 -61.03 -5.99
C SER A 220 -23.09 -60.57 -4.87
N ASN A 221 -24.20 -61.30 -4.72
CA ASN A 221 -24.93 -61.36 -3.46
C ASN A 221 -24.22 -62.40 -2.59
N ILE A 222 -24.19 -62.21 -1.26
CA ILE A 222 -24.79 -63.12 -0.25
C ILE A 222 -24.28 -62.81 1.18
N HIS A 223 -25.29 -62.50 2.02
CA HIS A 223 -25.52 -62.89 3.43
C HIS A 223 -24.86 -62.17 4.61
N SER A 224 -25.74 -61.77 5.52
CA SER A 224 -25.50 -61.61 6.95
C SER A 224 -25.14 -62.95 7.62
N ALA A 225 -24.14 -62.93 8.51
CA ALA A 225 -23.99 -63.86 9.62
C ALA A 225 -23.25 -63.19 10.79
N VAL A 226 -23.60 -63.64 12.00
CA VAL A 226 -23.36 -63.05 13.32
C VAL A 226 -22.24 -63.78 14.09
N ASN A 227 -21.48 -63.01 14.90
CA ASN A 227 -20.67 -63.25 16.12
C ASN A 227 -19.89 -64.57 16.38
N ILE A 228 -18.72 -64.45 17.05
CA ILE A 228 -18.51 -64.74 18.50
C ILE A 228 -16.99 -64.94 18.81
N LEU A 229 -16.52 -64.30 19.92
CA LEU A 229 -15.32 -64.55 20.77
C LEU A 229 -13.93 -64.52 20.08
N GLY A 230 -12.86 -63.95 20.64
CA GLY A 230 -12.56 -63.34 21.92
C GLY A 230 -11.04 -63.14 21.98
N THR A 231 -10.56 -62.13 22.70
CA THR A 231 -9.16 -62.06 23.14
C THR A 231 -9.14 -62.13 24.67
N PRO A 232 -8.25 -62.95 25.27
CA PRO A 232 -8.15 -63.04 26.71
C PRO A 232 -7.39 -61.84 27.29
N ASN A 233 -7.82 -61.44 28.48
CA ASN A 233 -7.15 -60.50 29.38
C ASN A 233 -5.72 -60.97 29.71
N GLN A 234 -4.76 -60.04 29.79
CA GLN A 234 -4.33 -59.43 31.05
C GLN A 234 -3.48 -58.18 30.80
#